data_AF-A0A960KGR1-F1
#
_entry.id   AF-A0A960KGR1-F1
#
_cell.length_a   1.000
_cell.length_b   1.000
_cell.length_c   1.000
_cell.angle_alpha   90.00
_cell.angle_beta   90.00
_cell.angle_gamma   90.00
#
_symmetry.space_group_name_H-M   'P 1'
#
loop_
_entity.id
_entity.type
_entity.pdbx_description
1 polymer ?
#
loop_
_entity_poly.entity_id
_entity_poly.type
_entity_poly.pdbx_seq_one_letter_code
_entity_poly.pdbx_strand_id
1 'polypeptide(L)'
;MDIDNQRLKASKKFTRIALALDQYQLRYISFPLTLKDLEKLPPDHRPDLTDEWGNPFHYRAYASEGVPEYEPDNYALASFGKDGLPGGTGLDQDRFYQKGVEVGQLVLP
;
A
#
# COMPACT_ATOMS: atom_id res chain seq x y z
N MET A 1 -12.38 -3.28 -22.04
CA MET A 1 -11.32 -2.97 -21.07
C MET A 1 -11.06 -4.26 -20.31
N ASP A 2 -9.82 -4.75 -20.31
CA ASP A 2 -9.47 -6.08 -19.80
C ASP A 2 -9.16 -6.03 -18.28
N ILE A 3 -9.93 -6.78 -17.49
CA ILE A 3 -9.82 -6.84 -16.02
C ILE A 3 -8.47 -7.40 -15.61
N ASP A 4 -7.91 -8.35 -16.36
CA ASP A 4 -6.63 -8.96 -16.01
C ASP A 4 -5.46 -7.99 -16.22
N ASN A 5 -5.54 -7.14 -17.24
CA ASN A 5 -4.59 -6.05 -17.45
C ASN A 5 -4.63 -5.05 -16.28
N GLN A 6 -5.83 -4.70 -15.79
CA GLN A 6 -5.96 -3.83 -14.62
C GLN A 6 -5.42 -4.49 -13.35
N ARG A 7 -5.68 -5.79 -13.16
CA ARG A 7 -5.10 -6.55 -12.05
C ARG A 7 -3.58 -6.52 -12.05
N LEU A 8 -2.97 -6.65 -13.22
CA LEU A 8 -1.53 -6.55 -13.37
C LEU A 8 -1.00 -5.15 -13.10
N LYS A 9 -1.72 -4.10 -13.53
CA LYS A 9 -1.34 -2.70 -13.26
C LYS A 9 -1.41 -2.38 -11.76
N ALA A 10 -2.50 -2.74 -11.10
CA ALA A 10 -2.66 -2.58 -9.66
C ALA A 10 -1.51 -3.26 -8.90
N SER A 11 -1.23 -4.52 -9.23
CA SER A 11 -0.15 -5.29 -8.60
C SER A 11 1.20 -4.59 -8.74
N LYS A 12 1.55 -4.11 -9.94
CA LYS A 12 2.79 -3.34 -10.17
C LYS A 12 2.85 -2.06 -9.36
N LYS A 13 1.71 -1.37 -9.17
CA LYS A 13 1.62 -0.16 -8.35
C LYS A 13 1.85 -0.46 -6.87
N PHE A 14 1.16 -1.46 -6.31
CA PHE A 14 1.41 -1.94 -4.94
C PHE A 14 2.89 -2.29 -4.73
N THR A 15 3.50 -3.06 -5.65
CA THR A 15 4.92 -3.43 -5.55
C THR A 15 5.85 -2.22 -5.52
N ARG A 16 5.58 -1.19 -6.33
CA ARG A 16 6.41 0.04 -6.34
C ARG A 16 6.29 0.83 -5.04
N ILE A 17 5.07 0.94 -4.50
CA ILE A 17 4.85 1.61 -3.22
C ILE A 17 5.51 0.82 -2.09
N ALA A 18 5.36 -0.51 -2.10
CA ALA A 18 6.01 -1.41 -1.15
C ALA A 18 7.53 -1.27 -1.15
N LEU A 19 8.15 -1.22 -2.33
CA LEU A 19 9.59 -1.02 -2.46
C LEU A 19 10.05 0.32 -1.88
N ALA A 20 9.30 1.39 -2.11
CA ALA A 20 9.60 2.70 -1.54
C ALA A 20 9.45 2.71 -0.02
N LEU A 21 8.42 2.04 0.51
CA LEU A 21 8.23 1.86 1.95
C LEU A 21 9.40 1.08 2.57
N ASP A 22 9.86 0.00 1.93
CA ASP A 22 11.02 -0.77 2.39
C ASP A 22 12.30 0.07 2.37
N GLN A 23 12.50 0.90 1.34
CA GLN A 23 13.63 1.83 1.29
C GLN A 23 13.56 2.90 2.38
N TYR A 24 12.36 3.38 2.71
CA TYR A 24 12.14 4.28 3.82
C TYR A 24 12.52 3.60 5.14
N GLN A 25 12.05 2.36 5.37
CA GLN A 25 12.39 1.57 6.55
C GLN A 25 13.91 1.34 6.67
N LEU A 26 14.60 1.02 5.58
CA LEU A 26 16.05 0.84 5.60
C LEU A 26 16.82 2.12 5.99
N ARG A 27 16.28 3.30 5.68
CA ARG A 27 16.93 4.59 5.95
C ARG A 27 16.56 5.17 7.31
N TYR A 28 15.33 4.97 7.77
CA TYR A 28 14.77 5.59 8.97
C TYR A 28 14.41 4.58 10.07
N ILE A 29 14.69 3.30 9.86
CA ILE A 29 14.52 2.18 10.80
C ILE A 29 13.05 1.82 11.10
N SER A 30 12.10 2.66 10.71
CA SER A 30 10.65 2.40 10.80
C SER A 30 9.93 2.72 9.50
N PHE A 31 8.72 2.18 9.33
CA PHE A 31 7.83 2.63 8.27
C PHE A 31 7.34 4.05 8.51
N PRO A 32 7.01 4.80 7.45
CA PRO A 32 6.46 6.13 7.62
C PRO A 32 5.08 6.06 8.28
N LEU A 33 4.72 7.05 9.10
CA LEU A 33 3.36 7.13 9.65
C LEU A 33 2.33 7.48 8.56
N THR A 34 2.77 8.21 7.53
CA THR A 34 1.93 8.64 6.42
C THR A 34 2.64 8.46 5.08
N LEU A 35 1.90 8.25 3.98
CA LEU A 35 2.52 8.19 2.64
C LEU A 35 3.24 9.49 2.25
N LYS A 36 2.85 10.64 2.83
CA LYS A 36 3.52 11.92 2.57
C LYS A 36 4.99 11.89 3.01
N ASP A 37 5.33 11.12 4.04
CA ASP A 37 6.72 11.02 4.49
C ASP A 37 7.65 10.40 3.43
N LEU A 38 7.11 9.70 2.41
CA LEU A 38 7.90 9.23 1.28
C LEU A 38 8.53 10.38 0.46
N GLU A 39 8.08 11.63 0.63
CA GLU A 39 8.74 12.82 0.08
C GLU A 39 10.19 12.98 0.59
N LYS A 40 10.53 12.38 1.74
CA LYS A 40 11.90 12.38 2.28
C LYS A 40 12.86 11.47 1.52
N LEU A 41 12.34 10.54 0.71
CA LEU A 41 13.16 9.71 -0.17
C LEU A 41 13.73 10.54 -1.34
N PRO A 42 14.84 10.09 -1.97
CA PRO A 42 15.32 10.68 -3.21
C PRO A 42 14.23 10.62 -4.30
N PRO A 43 14.14 11.60 -5.22
CA PRO A 43 13.09 11.66 -6.23
C PRO A 43 12.89 10.36 -7.03
N ASP A 44 13.97 9.67 -7.40
CA ASP A 44 13.92 8.41 -8.18
C ASP A 44 13.29 7.24 -7.43
N HIS A 45 13.09 7.37 -6.12
CA HIS A 45 12.50 6.38 -5.24
C HIS A 45 11.07 6.74 -4.80
N ARG A 46 10.55 7.88 -5.24
CA ARG A 46 9.19 8.32 -4.90
C ARG A 46 8.20 7.65 -5.86
N PRO A 47 7.33 6.75 -5.36
CA PRO A 47 6.34 6.10 -6.20
C PRO A 47 5.19 7.07 -6.51
N ASP A 48 4.48 6.78 -7.59
CA ASP A 48 3.16 7.37 -7.82
C ASP A 48 2.15 6.74 -6.86
N LEU A 49 1.48 7.57 -6.07
CA LEU A 49 0.56 7.20 -4.99
C LEU A 49 -0.90 7.12 -5.43
N THR A 50 -1.17 7.18 -6.74
CA THR A 50 -2.50 6.87 -7.28
C THR A 50 -2.55 5.49 -7.92
N ASP A 51 -3.71 4.86 -7.86
CA ASP A 51 -4.00 3.61 -8.54
C ASP A 51 -4.20 3.81 -10.06
N GLU A 52 -4.58 2.74 -10.76
CA GLU A 52 -4.83 2.75 -12.21
C GLU A 52 -6.02 3.61 -12.65
N TRP A 53 -6.90 4.03 -11.73
CA TRP A 53 -8.04 4.89 -11.99
C TRP A 53 -7.79 6.35 -11.58
N GLY A 54 -6.64 6.62 -10.97
CA GLY A 54 -6.26 7.96 -10.49
C GLY A 54 -6.72 8.24 -9.07
N ASN A 55 -7.29 7.25 -8.38
CA ASN A 55 -7.68 7.38 -6.97
C ASN A 55 -6.44 7.24 -6.07
N PRO A 56 -6.36 7.94 -4.94
CA PRO A 56 -5.23 7.80 -4.02
C PRO A 56 -5.23 6.41 -3.36
N PHE A 57 -4.05 5.84 -3.15
CA PHE A 57 -3.90 4.68 -2.28
C PHE A 57 -4.19 5.05 -0.82
N HIS A 58 -4.90 4.15 -0.13
CA HIS A 58 -5.07 4.22 1.30
C HIS A 58 -3.93 3.48 1.98
N TYR A 59 -3.40 4.05 3.06
CA TYR A 59 -2.25 3.53 3.77
C TYR A 59 -2.49 3.57 5.28
N ARG A 60 -2.04 2.52 5.95
CA ARG A 60 -2.01 2.46 7.41
C ARG A 60 -0.74 1.74 7.87
N ALA A 61 0.12 2.45 8.58
CA ALA A 61 1.20 1.83 9.34
C ALA A 61 0.67 1.26 10.66
N TYR A 62 1.28 0.18 11.15
CA TYR A 62 0.98 -0.37 12.47
C TYR A 62 2.21 -1.09 13.04
N ALA A 63 2.24 -1.22 14.35
CA ALA A 63 3.31 -1.88 15.09
C ALA A 63 2.89 -3.31 15.49
N SER A 64 3.80 -4.26 15.37
CA SER A 64 3.68 -5.59 15.98
C SER A 64 3.60 -5.49 17.50
N GLU A 65 3.18 -6.58 18.16
CA GLU A 65 3.25 -6.68 19.61
C GLU A 65 4.68 -6.43 20.11
N GLY A 66 4.80 -5.54 21.11
CA GLY A 66 6.10 -5.16 21.69
C GLY A 66 6.86 -4.07 20.92
N VAL A 67 6.38 -3.63 19.75
CA VAL A 67 6.94 -2.50 18.99
C VAL A 67 6.16 -1.23 19.32
N PRO A 68 6.82 -0.07 19.56
CA PRO A 68 6.11 1.18 19.82
C PRO A 68 5.32 1.68 18.59
N GLU A 69 4.12 2.23 18.80
CA GLU A 69 3.27 2.72 17.70
C GLU A 69 3.90 3.85 16.86
N TYR A 70 4.83 4.61 17.44
CA TYR A 70 5.56 5.68 16.74
C TYR A 70 6.72 5.16 15.88
N GLU A 71 7.04 3.85 15.95
CA GLU A 71 8.05 3.16 15.15
C GLU A 71 7.44 1.92 14.48
N PRO A 72 6.44 2.09 13.59
CA PRO A 72 5.74 0.96 13.00
C PRO A 72 6.69 0.10 12.17
N ASP A 73 6.56 -1.21 12.33
CA ASP A 73 7.33 -2.25 11.63
C ASP A 73 6.51 -2.99 10.57
N ASN A 74 5.23 -2.62 10.41
CA ASN A 74 4.33 -3.15 9.39
C ASN A 74 3.43 -2.07 8.77
N TYR A 75 2.75 -2.44 7.67
CA TYR A 75 1.78 -1.57 7.03
C TYR A 75 0.75 -2.35 6.19
N ALA A 76 -0.35 -1.68 5.88
CA ALA A 76 -1.35 -2.07 4.89
C ALA A 76 -1.55 -0.96 3.85
N LEU A 77 -1.82 -1.37 2.62
CA LEU A 77 -2.20 -0.54 1.48
C LEU A 77 -3.54 -1.03 0.93
N ALA A 78 -4.38 -0.10 0.47
CA ALA A 78 -5.62 -0.43 -0.24
C ALA A 78 -5.87 0.49 -1.44
N SER A 79 -6.48 -0.08 -2.48
CA SER A 79 -7.11 0.66 -3.60
C SER A 79 -8.54 0.16 -3.72
N PHE A 80 -9.49 1.09 -3.79
CA PHE A 80 -10.93 0.83 -3.74
C PHE A 80 -11.56 0.85 -5.14
N GLY A 81 -10.87 0.27 -6.11
CA GLY A 81 -11.45 0.17 -7.45
C GLY A 81 -11.65 1.51 -8.17
N LYS A 82 -12.44 1.45 -9.24
CA LYS A 82 -12.76 2.59 -10.10
C LYS A 82 -13.63 3.63 -9.42
N ASP A 83 -14.57 3.22 -8.57
CA ASP A 83 -15.47 4.11 -7.83
C ASP A 83 -14.79 4.78 -6.62
N GLY A 84 -13.66 4.23 -6.16
CA GLY A 84 -12.89 4.78 -5.06
C GLY A 84 -13.58 4.60 -3.70
N LEU A 85 -14.51 3.65 -3.60
CA LEU A 85 -15.29 3.38 -2.40
C LEU A 85 -15.08 1.93 -1.94
N PRO A 86 -15.00 1.67 -0.63
CA PRO A 86 -14.83 0.31 -0.13
C PRO A 86 -15.94 -0.65 -0.61
N GLY A 87 -15.53 -1.84 -1.02
CA GLY A 87 -16.37 -2.94 -1.45
C GLY A 87 -16.32 -3.18 -2.96
N GLY A 88 -17.50 -3.25 -3.58
CA GLY A 88 -17.62 -3.39 -5.02
C GLY A 88 -17.27 -4.77 -5.60
N THR A 89 -17.43 -4.90 -6.92
CA THR A 89 -17.07 -6.10 -7.69
C THR A 89 -16.52 -5.71 -9.06
N GLY A 90 -15.81 -6.63 -9.73
CA GLY A 90 -15.27 -6.37 -11.07
C GLY A 90 -14.22 -5.25 -11.07
N LEU A 91 -14.51 -4.11 -11.69
CA LEU A 91 -13.62 -2.95 -11.74
C LEU A 91 -13.68 -2.08 -10.48
N ASP A 92 -14.73 -2.21 -9.70
CA ASP A 92 -14.94 -1.51 -8.43
C ASP A 92 -14.42 -2.37 -7.26
N GLN A 93 -13.83 -3.53 -7.54
CA GLN A 93 -13.35 -4.45 -6.52
C GLN A 93 -12.13 -3.90 -5.78
N ASP A 94 -12.23 -3.86 -4.46
CA ASP A 94 -11.13 -3.56 -3.57
C ASP A 94 -9.92 -4.48 -3.74
N ARG A 95 -8.74 -3.90 -3.52
CA ARG A 95 -7.46 -4.61 -3.51
C ARG A 95 -6.66 -4.18 -2.31
N PHE A 96 -6.04 -5.16 -1.67
CA PHE A 96 -5.26 -4.96 -0.46
C PHE A 96 -3.86 -5.54 -0.62
N TYR A 97 -2.89 -4.90 0.03
CA TYR A 97 -1.55 -5.41 0.23
C TYR A 97 -1.14 -5.15 1.66
N GLN A 98 -0.59 -6.15 2.34
CA GLN A 98 -0.17 -6.03 3.73
C GLN A 98 1.21 -6.64 3.90
N LYS A 99 2.12 -5.90 4.57
CA LYS A 99 3.41 -6.44 5.00
C LYS A 99 3.24 -7.13 6.35
N GLY A 100 3.88 -8.29 6.52
CA GLY A 100 3.87 -9.04 7.77
C GLY A 100 2.72 -10.05 7.92
N VAL A 101 1.84 -10.18 6.93
CA VAL A 101 0.84 -11.25 6.88
C VAL A 101 1.27 -12.29 5.85
N GLU A 102 1.49 -13.53 6.29
CA GLU A 102 1.58 -14.65 5.37
C GLU A 102 0.28 -14.70 4.55
N VAL A 103 0.41 -14.76 3.22
CA VAL A 103 -0.65 -14.54 2.20
C VAL A 103 -1.94 -15.39 2.39
N GLY A 104 -1.98 -16.32 3.35
CA GLY A 104 -3.13 -17.17 3.67
C GLY A 104 -4.14 -16.67 4.71
N GLN A 105 -3.96 -15.50 5.34
CA GLN A 105 -4.83 -15.05 6.46
C GLN A 105 -5.38 -13.62 6.33
N LEU A 106 -5.58 -13.10 5.12
CA LEU A 106 -6.35 -11.86 4.94
C LEU A 106 -7.85 -12.15 5.04
N VAL A 107 -8.35 -12.27 6.28
CA VAL A 107 -9.75 -12.05 6.63
C VAL A 107 -9.78 -10.78 7.45
N LEU A 108 -10.22 -9.68 6.86
CA LEU A 108 -10.58 -8.49 7.63
C LEU A 108 -12.03 -8.67 8.12
N PRO A 109 -12.33 -8.27 9.37
CA PRO A 109 -13.67 -8.35 9.96
C PRO A 109 -14.70 -7.46 9.26
#